data_AF-A0A0G4GNW1-F1
#
_entry.id   AF-A0A0G4GNW1-F1
#
_cell.length_a   1.000
_cell.length_b   1.000
_cell.length_c   1.000
_cell.angle_alpha   90.00
_cell.angle_beta   90.00
_cell.angle_gamma   90.00
#
_symmetry.space_group_name_H-M   'P 1'
#
loop_
_entity.id
_entity.type
_entity.pdbx_description
1 polymer ?
#
loop_
_entity_poly.entity_id
_entity_poly.type
_entity_poly.pdbx_seq_one_letter_code
_entity_poly.pdbx_strand_id
1 'polypeptide(L)'
;MWLVEEQTWDEVADILRLAAHCGRCILPVRLTADDINKHANKTAYLAAPHGLAQLKMVGPHIDFGNGVTFQLFQHGNTLRAIKDEDGFEMDTNPPLPPNHLYRQHRQEHDPPVRSRIGYRPHTGRVRLAARDYAYVSSMVKSLVINHILRTQQHKSTSSLMDRYIDNNRLHTIVTQSPHISVEGCTTTASYRSPDGWPYRHLVLTDAGHPFVARILIEVVEHLNIVCANVTTTESAVSDVGGAFKDRFPQTTRLARAVLGPSSQPGSSTNRQLRLGSSVMPNRQPCRTQLLVGRVAEWRAGAMAAGTHRTDRYTYS
;
A
#
# COMPACT_ATOMS: atom_id res chain seq x y z
N MET A 1 -19.06 25.53 14.34
CA MET A 1 -19.03 24.15 13.82
C MET A 1 -17.65 23.96 13.24
N TRP A 2 -16.72 23.46 14.05
CA TRP A 2 -15.26 23.59 13.85
C TRP A 2 -14.67 22.59 12.85
N LEU A 3 -15.46 21.60 12.44
CA LEU A 3 -15.07 20.53 11.52
C LEU A 3 -14.71 21.02 10.12
N VAL A 4 -15.23 22.17 9.69
CA VAL A 4 -15.09 22.68 8.31
C VAL A 4 -14.26 23.97 8.26
N GLU A 5 -14.01 24.60 9.41
CA GLU A 5 -13.40 25.93 9.48
C GLU A 5 -11.87 25.90 9.33
N GLU A 6 -11.20 24.80 9.73
CA GLU A 6 -9.74 24.76 9.89
C GLU A 6 -9.02 23.66 9.09
N GLN A 7 -9.75 22.72 8.48
CA GLN A 7 -9.13 21.58 7.77
C GLN A 7 -9.78 21.30 6.43
N THR A 8 -8.95 20.92 5.45
CA THR A 8 -9.42 20.38 4.17
C THR A 8 -9.84 18.93 4.37
N TRP A 9 -10.94 18.55 3.70
CA TRP A 9 -11.49 17.19 3.74
C TRP A 9 -11.14 16.37 2.51
N ASP A 10 -10.34 16.91 1.60
CA ASP A 10 -10.05 16.32 0.29
C ASP A 10 -9.45 14.91 0.43
N GLU A 11 -8.53 14.74 1.39
CA GLU A 11 -7.85 13.47 1.64
C GLU A 11 -8.83 12.35 2.03
N VAL A 12 -9.76 12.67 2.93
CA VAL A 12 -10.79 11.74 3.41
C VAL A 12 -11.91 11.56 2.39
N ALA A 13 -12.30 12.63 1.69
CA ALA A 13 -13.24 12.55 0.59
C ALA A 13 -12.74 11.57 -0.50
N ASP A 14 -11.44 11.59 -0.81
CA ASP A 14 -10.83 10.64 -1.74
C ASP A 14 -10.87 9.20 -1.25
N ILE A 15 -10.67 8.96 0.06
CA ILE A 15 -10.83 7.62 0.63
C ILE A 15 -12.28 7.15 0.50
N LEU A 16 -13.25 8.00 0.82
CA LEU A 16 -14.67 7.66 0.76
C LEU A 16 -15.11 7.39 -0.68
N ARG A 17 -14.67 8.21 -1.65
CA ARG A 17 -14.89 7.98 -3.09
C ARG A 17 -14.27 6.67 -3.55
N LEU A 18 -13.03 6.39 -3.16
CA LEU A 18 -12.37 5.13 -3.47
C LEU A 18 -13.12 3.94 -2.86
N ALA A 19 -13.50 4.02 -1.59
CA ALA A 19 -14.26 2.97 -0.93
C ALA A 19 -15.63 2.75 -1.60
N ALA A 20 -16.34 3.83 -1.95
CA ALA A 20 -17.62 3.75 -2.63
C ALA A 20 -17.52 3.14 -4.02
N HIS A 21 -16.51 3.55 -4.81
CA HIS A 21 -16.18 2.92 -6.10
C HIS A 21 -15.97 1.40 -5.97
N CYS A 22 -15.53 0.96 -4.80
CA CYS A 22 -15.24 -0.42 -4.50
C CYS A 22 -16.38 -1.17 -3.80
N GLY A 23 -17.56 -0.55 -3.68
CA GLY A 23 -18.72 -1.11 -2.98
C GLY A 23 -18.51 -1.25 -1.46
N ARG A 24 -17.63 -0.43 -0.88
CA ARG A 24 -17.21 -0.45 0.53
C ARG A 24 -17.62 0.79 1.31
N CYS A 25 -18.33 1.71 0.68
CA CYS A 25 -18.90 2.88 1.32
C CYS A 25 -20.15 3.31 0.54
N ILE A 26 -21.13 3.89 1.23
CA ILE A 26 -22.32 4.46 0.59
C ILE A 26 -22.19 5.97 0.64
N LEU A 27 -22.28 6.63 -0.52
CA LEU A 27 -22.26 8.08 -0.64
C LEU A 27 -23.67 8.64 -0.88
N PRO A 28 -24.00 9.85 -0.35
CA PRO A 28 -23.16 10.66 0.53
C PRO A 28 -23.08 10.10 1.95
N VAL A 29 -21.91 10.22 2.61
CA VAL A 29 -21.77 9.91 4.04
C VAL A 29 -22.49 10.98 4.86
N ARG A 30 -23.38 10.55 5.76
CA ARG A 30 -24.07 11.42 6.71
C ARG A 30 -23.42 11.24 8.09
N LEU A 31 -22.78 12.30 8.59
CA LEU A 31 -22.22 12.28 9.93
C LEU A 31 -23.32 12.45 10.97
N THR A 32 -23.28 11.60 11.97
CA THR A 32 -24.18 11.63 13.12
C THR A 32 -23.53 12.38 14.29
N ALA A 33 -24.33 12.65 15.33
CA ALA A 33 -23.78 13.16 16.59
C ALA A 33 -22.74 12.19 17.18
N ASP A 34 -22.97 10.88 17.06
CA ASP A 34 -22.04 9.86 17.55
C ASP A 34 -20.69 9.90 16.82
N ASP A 35 -20.69 10.15 15.51
CA ASP A 35 -19.46 10.31 14.74
C ASP A 35 -18.65 11.52 15.23
N ILE A 36 -19.34 12.65 15.42
CA ILE A 36 -18.73 13.93 15.84
C ILE A 36 -18.20 13.82 17.29
N ASN A 37 -18.97 13.20 18.18
CA ASN A 37 -18.66 13.06 19.61
C ASN A 37 -17.52 12.09 19.91
N LYS A 38 -16.90 11.48 18.90
CA LYS A 38 -15.67 10.69 19.07
C LYS A 38 -14.46 11.51 19.51
N HIS A 39 -14.52 12.83 19.33
CA HIS A 39 -13.54 13.76 19.87
C HIS A 39 -14.14 14.44 21.09
N ALA A 40 -13.40 14.43 22.20
CA ALA A 40 -13.90 14.98 23.47
C ALA A 40 -14.19 16.48 23.40
N ASN A 41 -13.42 17.22 22.59
CA ASN A 41 -13.55 18.67 22.41
C ASN A 41 -12.77 19.15 21.17
N LYS A 42 -12.86 20.46 20.88
CA LYS A 42 -12.15 21.11 19.77
C LYS A 42 -10.65 20.87 19.80
N THR A 43 -10.04 21.07 20.96
CA THR A 43 -8.60 20.94 21.18
C THR A 43 -8.10 19.54 20.87
N ALA A 44 -8.83 18.49 21.27
CA ALA A 44 -8.42 17.10 21.08
C ALA A 44 -8.32 16.70 19.59
N TYR A 45 -9.18 17.21 18.73
CA TYR A 45 -9.13 16.93 17.29
C TYR A 45 -8.11 17.80 16.57
N LEU A 46 -7.93 19.06 16.98
CA LEU A 46 -6.87 19.90 16.41
C LEU A 46 -5.47 19.42 16.81
N ALA A 47 -5.35 18.73 17.96
CA ALA A 47 -4.09 18.13 18.40
C ALA A 47 -3.73 16.85 17.65
N ALA A 48 -4.68 16.20 16.97
CA ALA A 48 -4.44 14.98 16.21
C ALA A 48 -4.04 15.30 14.76
N PRO A 49 -3.22 14.45 14.11
CA PRO A 49 -2.99 14.57 12.67
C PRO A 49 -4.31 14.61 11.90
N HIS A 50 -4.42 15.48 10.89
CA HIS A 50 -5.69 15.84 10.27
C HIS A 50 -6.43 14.63 9.72
N GLY A 51 -5.76 13.83 8.87
CA GLY A 51 -6.34 12.61 8.31
C GLY A 51 -6.80 11.63 9.39
N LEU A 52 -6.10 11.56 10.53
CA LEU A 52 -6.47 10.66 11.63
C LEU A 52 -7.71 11.15 12.35
N ALA A 53 -7.76 12.45 12.65
CA ALA A 53 -8.89 13.08 13.32
C ALA A 53 -10.17 12.92 12.50
N GLN A 54 -10.09 13.15 11.19
CA GLN A 54 -11.20 13.00 10.25
C GLN A 54 -11.62 11.53 10.07
N LEU A 55 -10.65 10.62 9.90
CA LEU A 55 -10.91 9.18 9.80
C LEU A 55 -11.53 8.59 11.06
N LYS A 56 -11.31 9.16 12.24
CA LYS A 56 -11.99 8.71 13.46
C LYS A 56 -13.51 8.84 13.32
N MET A 57 -13.97 9.91 12.67
CA MET A 57 -15.39 10.20 12.46
C MET A 57 -15.96 9.46 11.26
N VAL A 58 -15.29 9.50 10.10
CA VAL A 58 -15.84 8.88 8.88
C VAL A 58 -15.53 7.39 8.74
N GLY A 59 -14.51 6.91 9.46
CA GLY A 59 -14.01 5.55 9.35
C GLY A 59 -15.10 4.47 9.43
N PRO A 60 -16.06 4.54 10.38
CA PRO A 60 -17.12 3.56 10.50
C PRO A 60 -17.97 3.38 9.24
N HIS A 61 -17.96 4.36 8.34
CA HIS A 61 -18.68 4.33 7.07
C HIS A 61 -17.89 3.61 5.95
N ILE A 62 -16.67 3.13 6.24
CA ILE A 62 -15.82 2.36 5.33
C ILE A 62 -15.84 0.89 5.77
N ASP A 63 -16.54 0.06 4.99
CA ASP A 63 -16.58 -1.40 5.16
C ASP A 63 -15.29 -2.07 4.68
N PHE A 64 -14.67 -2.87 5.54
CA PHE A 64 -13.51 -3.67 5.22
C PHE A 64 -13.84 -5.16 5.02
N GLY A 65 -15.13 -5.49 4.92
CA GLY A 65 -15.68 -6.82 4.74
C GLY A 65 -15.85 -7.57 6.06
N ASN A 66 -16.64 -8.65 6.03
CA ASN A 66 -16.90 -9.54 7.17
C ASN A 66 -17.50 -8.81 8.38
N GLY A 67 -18.30 -7.75 8.15
CA GLY A 67 -18.92 -6.95 9.22
C GLY A 67 -17.95 -6.03 9.97
N VAL A 68 -16.76 -5.79 9.44
CA VAL A 68 -15.73 -4.97 10.10
C VAL A 68 -15.54 -3.66 9.33
N THR A 69 -15.60 -2.53 10.03
CA THR A 69 -15.41 -1.19 9.46
C THR A 69 -14.08 -0.56 9.90
N PHE A 70 -13.67 0.57 9.30
CA PHE A 70 -12.51 1.30 9.81
C PHE A 70 -12.84 1.96 11.14
N GLN A 71 -12.18 1.54 12.21
CA GLN A 71 -12.34 2.19 13.52
C GLN A 71 -10.96 2.44 14.12
N LEU A 72 -10.86 3.47 14.94
CA LEU A 72 -9.63 3.83 15.65
C LEU A 72 -9.89 3.70 17.15
N PHE A 73 -9.03 2.97 17.84
CA PHE A 73 -9.12 2.68 19.26
C PHE A 73 -7.85 3.18 19.96
N GLN A 74 -8.02 4.04 20.97
CA GLN A 74 -6.90 4.50 21.79
C GLN A 74 -6.77 3.57 22.99
N HIS A 75 -5.63 2.89 23.13
CA HIS A 75 -5.33 1.99 24.24
C HIS A 75 -4.03 2.44 24.93
N GLY A 76 -4.15 3.28 25.96
CA GLY A 76 -3.01 3.94 26.58
C GLY A 76 -2.27 4.82 25.58
N ASN A 77 -1.00 4.52 25.33
CA ASN A 77 -0.17 5.22 24.33
C ASN A 77 -0.19 4.57 22.95
N THR A 78 -0.91 3.46 22.79
CA THR A 78 -0.98 2.70 21.54
C THR A 78 -2.28 3.03 20.82
N LEU A 79 -2.18 3.27 19.52
CA LEU A 79 -3.33 3.44 18.64
C LEU A 79 -3.55 2.14 17.87
N ARG A 80 -4.77 1.62 17.90
CA ARG A 80 -5.18 0.44 17.12
C ARG A 80 -6.19 0.84 16.06
N ALA A 81 -6.18 0.15 14.92
CA ALA A 81 -7.09 0.41 13.82
C ALA A 81 -7.83 -0.87 13.40
N ILE A 82 -9.08 -0.72 12.94
CA ILE A 82 -10.01 -1.78 12.53
C ILE A 82 -10.54 -2.63 13.70
N LYS A 83 -9.68 -3.11 14.59
CA LYS A 83 -10.06 -3.87 15.79
C LYS A 83 -9.28 -3.41 17.01
N ASP A 84 -9.89 -3.47 18.18
CA ASP A 84 -9.22 -3.24 19.46
C ASP A 84 -8.55 -4.53 19.98
N GLU A 85 -7.63 -5.07 19.19
CA GLU A 85 -6.93 -6.33 19.46
C GLU A 85 -5.42 -6.17 19.21
N ASP A 86 -4.61 -7.01 19.84
CA ASP A 86 -3.18 -7.09 19.54
C ASP A 86 -2.92 -7.51 18.09
N GLY A 87 -1.92 -6.90 17.45
CA GLY A 87 -1.60 -7.07 16.04
C GLY A 87 -2.31 -6.08 15.10
N PHE A 88 -3.20 -5.25 15.63
CA PHE A 88 -3.89 -4.16 14.92
C PHE A 88 -3.34 -2.78 15.28
N GLU A 89 -2.12 -2.72 15.82
CA GLU A 89 -1.47 -1.47 16.18
C GLU A 89 -1.03 -0.66 14.96
N MET A 90 -1.01 0.65 15.17
CA MET A 90 -0.57 1.66 14.23
C MET A 90 0.28 2.69 14.97
N ASP A 91 1.51 2.90 14.50
CA ASP A 91 2.38 3.95 15.03
C ASP A 91 2.28 5.18 14.14
N THR A 92 1.86 6.30 14.70
CA THR A 92 1.89 7.61 14.03
C THR A 92 3.27 8.23 14.17
N ASN A 93 3.81 8.72 13.07
CA ASN A 93 5.15 9.33 12.99
C ASN A 93 6.27 8.42 13.52
N PRO A 94 6.40 7.16 13.04
CA PRO A 94 7.42 6.24 13.50
C PRO A 94 8.82 6.79 13.20
N PRO A 95 9.86 6.36 13.94
CA PRO A 95 11.23 6.59 13.54
C PRO A 95 11.50 5.87 12.21
N LEU A 96 12.02 6.63 11.24
CA LEU A 96 12.36 6.15 9.90
C LEU A 96 13.87 6.23 9.68
N PRO A 97 14.47 5.26 8.97
CA PRO A 97 15.89 5.28 8.62
C PRO A 97 16.32 6.60 7.94
N PRO A 98 17.62 6.95 7.99
CA PRO A 98 18.18 7.99 7.13
C PRO A 98 17.83 7.73 5.66
N ASN A 99 17.67 8.80 4.87
CA ASN A 99 17.32 8.75 3.44
C ASN A 99 15.98 8.06 3.09
N HIS A 100 15.14 7.80 4.09
CA HIS A 100 13.80 7.27 3.83
C HIS A 100 12.92 8.33 3.14
N LEU A 101 12.28 7.99 2.01
CA LEU A 101 11.48 8.93 1.22
C LEU A 101 10.41 9.67 2.05
N TYR A 102 9.68 8.95 2.91
CA TYR A 102 8.65 9.58 3.76
C TYR A 102 9.21 10.43 4.90
N ARG A 103 10.51 10.31 5.20
CA ARG A 103 11.20 11.23 6.10
C ARG A 103 11.55 12.53 5.36
N GLN A 104 11.95 12.44 4.09
CA GLN A 104 12.28 13.59 3.25
C GLN A 104 11.05 14.46 2.92
N HIS A 105 9.88 13.82 2.76
CA HIS A 105 8.62 14.51 2.43
C HIS A 105 7.64 14.56 3.60
N ARG A 106 8.12 14.41 4.83
CA ARG A 106 7.28 14.42 6.04
C ARG A 106 6.55 15.76 6.15
N GLN A 107 5.24 15.70 6.38
CA GLN A 107 4.43 16.86 6.76
C GLN A 107 4.05 16.73 8.24
N GLU A 108 3.97 17.86 8.96
CA GLU A 108 3.66 17.86 10.39
C GLU A 108 2.23 17.36 10.66
N HIS A 109 1.26 17.88 9.89
CA HIS A 109 -0.16 17.52 10.03
C HIS A 109 -0.54 16.21 9.34
N ASP A 110 0.37 15.64 8.56
CA ASP A 110 0.17 14.37 7.85
C ASP A 110 1.44 13.49 7.90
N PRO A 111 1.82 13.01 9.10
CA PRO A 111 3.06 12.28 9.30
C PRO A 111 2.95 10.84 8.78
N PRO A 112 4.10 10.19 8.50
CA PRO A 112 4.14 8.78 8.13
C PRO A 112 3.49 7.88 9.18
N VAL A 113 2.99 6.73 8.74
CA VAL A 113 2.29 5.78 9.60
C VAL A 113 2.90 4.40 9.43
N ARG A 114 3.22 3.70 10.52
CA ARG A 114 3.60 2.29 10.48
C ARG A 114 2.42 1.43 10.89
N SER A 115 2.11 0.40 10.12
CA SER A 115 1.06 -0.56 10.48
C SER A 115 1.43 -1.98 10.08
N ARG A 116 0.96 -2.93 10.90
CA ARG A 116 1.06 -4.37 10.67
C ARG A 116 -0.22 -4.94 10.09
N ILE A 117 -1.26 -4.13 9.89
CA ILE A 117 -2.55 -4.60 9.42
C ILE A 117 -2.47 -4.97 7.94
N GLY A 118 -2.91 -6.18 7.61
CA GLY A 118 -3.08 -6.64 6.23
C GLY A 118 -4.34 -7.45 6.03
N TYR A 119 -4.50 -7.99 4.83
CA TYR A 119 -5.66 -8.81 4.46
C TYR A 119 -5.21 -10.11 3.78
N ARG A 120 -5.83 -11.23 4.18
CA ARG A 120 -5.71 -12.55 3.54
C ARG A 120 -7.11 -13.07 3.17
N PRO A 121 -7.35 -13.57 1.94
CA PRO A 121 -8.68 -13.97 1.47
C PRO A 121 -9.46 -14.89 2.43
N HIS A 122 -8.79 -15.89 3.01
CA HIS A 122 -9.46 -16.90 3.84
C HIS A 122 -9.51 -16.56 5.34
N THR A 123 -8.69 -15.61 5.79
CA THR A 123 -8.56 -15.25 7.22
C THR A 123 -9.12 -13.86 7.52
N GLY A 124 -9.37 -13.06 6.50
CA GLY A 124 -9.73 -11.66 6.66
C GLY A 124 -8.54 -10.81 7.07
N ARG A 125 -8.75 -9.89 8.02
CA ARG A 125 -7.73 -8.98 8.52
C ARG A 125 -6.78 -9.72 9.45
N VAL A 126 -5.47 -9.56 9.21
CA VAL A 126 -4.43 -10.27 9.96
C VAL A 126 -3.25 -9.36 10.22
N ARG A 127 -2.49 -9.68 11.26
CA ARG A 127 -1.17 -9.14 11.52
C ARG A 127 -0.17 -9.66 10.47
N LEU A 128 0.49 -8.75 9.78
CA LEU A 128 1.59 -8.97 8.85
C LEU A 128 2.87 -8.30 9.37
N ALA A 129 3.92 -8.37 8.58
CA ALA A 129 5.13 -7.59 8.81
C ALA A 129 4.83 -6.09 8.64
N ALA A 130 5.51 -5.26 9.43
CA ALA A 130 5.27 -3.83 9.50
C ALA A 130 5.56 -3.15 8.16
N ARG A 131 4.65 -2.30 7.71
CA ARG A 131 4.80 -1.45 6.54
C ARG A 131 4.77 -0.01 6.97
N ASP A 132 5.64 0.78 6.37
CA ASP A 132 5.62 2.22 6.51
C ASP A 132 4.76 2.79 5.39
N TYR A 133 3.77 3.60 5.72
CA TYR A 133 2.91 4.31 4.79
C TYR A 133 3.30 5.77 4.82
N ALA A 134 3.17 6.44 3.68
CA ALA A 134 3.48 7.86 3.57
C ALA A 134 2.67 8.71 4.58
N TYR A 135 1.44 8.30 4.84
CA TYR A 135 0.50 8.94 5.75
C TYR A 135 -0.71 8.02 6.03
N VAL A 136 -1.62 8.43 6.91
CA VAL A 136 -2.74 7.60 7.35
C VAL A 136 -3.71 7.28 6.22
N SER A 137 -4.06 8.22 5.36
CA SER A 137 -4.98 7.90 4.26
C SER A 137 -4.32 7.05 3.18
N SER A 138 -3.01 7.15 2.99
CA SER A 138 -2.27 6.20 2.16
C SER A 138 -2.40 4.77 2.69
N MET A 139 -2.36 4.59 4.02
CA MET A 139 -2.64 3.30 4.67
C MET A 139 -4.07 2.83 4.38
N VAL A 140 -5.08 3.66 4.65
CA VAL A 140 -6.49 3.29 4.45
C VAL A 140 -6.79 2.97 2.98
N LYS A 141 -6.34 3.82 2.04
CA LYS A 141 -6.44 3.58 0.59
C LYS A 141 -5.80 2.24 0.21
N SER A 142 -4.59 1.96 0.71
CA SER A 142 -3.91 0.69 0.46
C SER A 142 -4.67 -0.52 1.03
N LEU A 143 -5.30 -0.38 2.21
CA LEU A 143 -6.10 -1.44 2.81
C LEU A 143 -7.39 -1.71 2.03
N VAL A 144 -8.03 -0.67 1.49
CA VAL A 144 -9.21 -0.78 0.61
C VAL A 144 -8.81 -1.47 -0.69
N ILE A 145 -7.78 -0.96 -1.37
CA ILE A 145 -7.24 -1.51 -2.62
C ILE A 145 -6.88 -2.99 -2.45
N ASN A 146 -6.12 -3.34 -1.41
CA ASN A 146 -5.71 -4.71 -1.15
C ASN A 146 -6.89 -5.65 -0.90
N HIS A 147 -7.96 -5.17 -0.27
CA HIS A 147 -9.16 -5.97 -0.04
C HIS A 147 -9.84 -6.39 -1.33
N ILE A 148 -10.06 -5.42 -2.23
CA ILE A 148 -10.74 -5.64 -3.52
C ILE A 148 -10.00 -6.67 -4.35
N LEU A 149 -8.68 -6.53 -4.44
CA LEU A 149 -7.86 -7.43 -5.25
C LEU A 149 -7.84 -8.85 -4.72
N ARG A 150 -8.11 -9.01 -3.43
CA ARG A 150 -8.11 -10.31 -2.78
C ARG A 150 -9.49 -10.94 -2.76
N THR A 151 -10.54 -10.17 -3.03
CA THR A 151 -11.94 -10.62 -2.95
C THR A 151 -12.65 -10.64 -4.29
N GLN A 152 -12.25 -9.80 -5.25
CA GLN A 152 -12.85 -9.72 -6.58
C GLN A 152 -11.99 -10.42 -7.62
N GLN A 153 -12.65 -11.04 -8.59
CA GLN A 153 -11.99 -11.53 -9.79
C GLN A 153 -11.46 -10.35 -10.59
N HIS A 154 -10.19 -10.39 -10.92
CA HIS A 154 -9.52 -9.36 -11.69
C HIS A 154 -8.56 -10.00 -12.68
N LYS A 155 -8.17 -9.24 -13.69
CA LYS A 155 -7.16 -9.61 -14.65
C LYS A 155 -5.96 -8.72 -14.46
N SER A 156 -4.78 -9.29 -14.59
CA SER A 156 -3.54 -8.55 -14.38
C SER A 156 -2.53 -8.88 -15.46
N THR A 157 -1.64 -7.92 -15.67
CA THR A 157 -0.43 -8.09 -16.46
C THR A 157 0.69 -7.35 -15.73
N SER A 158 1.93 -7.80 -15.90
CA SER A 158 3.08 -7.18 -15.25
C SER A 158 4.20 -7.01 -16.26
N SER A 159 4.95 -5.93 -16.11
CA SER A 159 6.12 -5.67 -16.94
C SER A 159 7.24 -5.14 -16.05
N LEU A 160 8.44 -5.63 -16.33
CA LEU A 160 9.68 -5.06 -15.83
C LEU A 160 10.11 -3.97 -16.81
N MET A 161 10.46 -2.81 -16.28
CA MET A 161 10.82 -1.62 -17.05
C MET A 161 12.09 -1.03 -16.46
N ASP A 162 12.92 -0.44 -17.30
CA ASP A 162 13.99 0.43 -16.83
C ASP A 162 13.38 1.64 -16.12
N ARG A 163 13.89 1.98 -14.94
CA ARG A 163 13.39 3.12 -14.14
C ARG A 163 13.49 4.45 -14.89
N TYR A 164 14.45 4.58 -15.79
CA TYR A 164 14.78 5.82 -16.50
C TYR A 164 14.21 5.90 -17.91
N ILE A 165 13.39 4.91 -18.32
CA ILE A 165 12.67 4.97 -19.60
C ILE A 165 11.72 6.18 -19.65
N ASP A 166 11.42 6.64 -20.88
CA ASP A 166 10.42 7.68 -21.15
C ASP A 166 10.70 8.99 -20.38
N ASN A 167 11.90 9.54 -20.54
CA ASN A 167 12.34 10.78 -19.90
C ASN A 167 12.25 10.74 -18.37
N ASN A 168 12.65 9.62 -17.74
CA ASN A 168 12.62 9.44 -16.29
C ASN A 168 11.21 9.55 -15.68
N ARG A 169 10.16 9.29 -16.45
CA ARG A 169 8.78 9.38 -15.96
C ARG A 169 8.52 8.42 -14.80
N LEU A 170 8.91 7.15 -14.94
CA LEU A 170 8.77 6.16 -13.86
C LEU A 170 9.62 6.53 -12.65
N HIS A 171 10.87 6.95 -12.86
CA HIS A 171 11.72 7.46 -11.80
C HIS A 171 11.01 8.57 -11.01
N THR A 172 10.48 9.58 -11.71
CA THR A 172 9.76 10.71 -11.11
C THR A 172 8.56 10.23 -10.30
N ILE A 173 7.73 9.33 -10.84
CA ILE A 173 6.57 8.78 -10.12
C ILE A 173 6.99 8.11 -8.80
N VAL A 174 8.14 7.43 -8.76
CA VAL A 174 8.56 6.68 -7.56
C VAL A 174 9.39 7.50 -6.57
N THR A 175 10.02 8.60 -7.01
CA THR A 175 10.84 9.48 -6.16
C THR A 175 10.16 10.77 -5.77
N GLN A 176 9.10 11.21 -6.46
CA GLN A 176 8.36 12.40 -6.07
C GLN A 176 7.63 12.19 -4.74
N SER A 177 7.31 13.31 -4.08
CA SER A 177 6.54 13.32 -2.84
C SER A 177 5.29 12.43 -2.95
N PRO A 178 5.03 11.56 -1.95
CA PRO A 178 3.84 10.73 -1.94
C PRO A 178 2.54 11.55 -1.78
N HIS A 179 2.64 12.80 -1.31
CA HIS A 179 1.51 13.73 -1.18
C HIS A 179 1.14 14.42 -2.51
N ILE A 180 1.97 14.28 -3.55
CA ILE A 180 1.67 14.80 -4.89
C ILE A 180 0.92 13.74 -5.67
N SER A 181 -0.28 14.09 -6.14
CA SER A 181 -1.08 13.28 -7.04
C SER A 181 -0.34 13.03 -8.36
N VAL A 182 -0.50 11.83 -8.91
CA VAL A 182 0.05 11.48 -10.22
C VAL A 182 -0.96 11.83 -11.29
N GLU A 183 -0.55 12.58 -12.31
CA GLU A 183 -1.41 12.95 -13.43
C GLU A 183 -2.03 11.70 -14.09
N GLY A 184 -3.32 11.78 -14.39
CA GLY A 184 -4.09 10.67 -14.97
C GLY A 184 -4.54 9.61 -13.95
N CYS A 185 -4.29 9.81 -12.66
CA CYS A 185 -4.79 8.96 -11.58
C CYS A 185 -5.90 9.66 -10.80
N THR A 186 -6.95 8.92 -10.44
CA THR A 186 -7.99 9.39 -9.52
C THR A 186 -7.46 9.52 -8.09
N THR A 187 -6.64 8.56 -7.66
CA THR A 187 -5.99 8.62 -6.34
C THR A 187 -4.72 7.79 -6.34
N THR A 188 -3.81 8.12 -5.42
CA THR A 188 -2.59 7.37 -5.18
C THR A 188 -2.48 6.92 -3.73
N ALA A 189 -1.72 5.86 -3.50
CA ALA A 189 -1.30 5.44 -2.17
C ALA A 189 0.11 4.85 -2.25
N SER A 190 0.94 5.13 -1.26
CA SER A 190 2.34 4.71 -1.21
C SER A 190 2.67 4.06 0.12
N TYR A 191 3.38 2.94 0.06
CA TYR A 191 3.95 2.30 1.26
C TYR A 191 5.31 1.67 0.95
N ARG A 192 6.08 1.38 1.99
CA ARG A 192 7.35 0.67 1.94
C ARG A 192 7.20 -0.67 2.65
N SER A 193 7.66 -1.75 2.02
CA SER A 193 7.64 -3.07 2.65
C SER A 193 8.65 -3.15 3.80
N PRO A 194 8.55 -4.18 4.67
CA PRO A 194 9.59 -4.47 5.66
C PRO A 194 10.99 -4.64 5.04
N ASP A 195 11.05 -5.17 3.82
CA ASP A 195 12.29 -5.36 3.06
C ASP A 195 12.82 -4.04 2.46
N GLY A 196 12.18 -2.92 2.77
CA GLY A 196 12.58 -1.59 2.33
C GLY A 196 12.23 -1.30 0.88
N TRP A 197 11.35 -2.06 0.23
CA TRP A 197 10.99 -1.80 -1.17
C TRP A 197 9.85 -0.77 -1.24
N PRO A 198 9.98 0.30 -2.06
CA PRO A 198 8.90 1.23 -2.30
C PRO A 198 7.80 0.62 -3.17
N TYR A 199 6.56 0.82 -2.76
CA TYR A 199 5.35 0.52 -3.52
C TYR A 199 4.53 1.78 -3.72
N ARG A 200 4.01 1.96 -4.94
CA ARG A 200 3.06 3.04 -5.27
C ARG A 200 1.86 2.46 -6.01
N HIS A 201 0.69 2.55 -5.38
CA HIS A 201 -0.60 2.29 -6.00
C HIS A 201 -1.08 3.54 -6.74
N LEU A 202 -1.44 3.36 -8.01
CA LEU A 202 -2.04 4.36 -8.87
C LEU A 202 -3.43 3.85 -9.28
N VAL A 203 -4.51 4.47 -8.80
CA VAL A 203 -5.87 4.13 -9.20
C VAL A 203 -6.25 5.00 -10.38
N LEU A 204 -6.63 4.36 -11.50
CA LEU A 204 -6.82 5.02 -12.80
C LEU A 204 -8.27 5.43 -13.08
N THR A 205 -9.21 4.86 -12.34
CA THR A 205 -10.65 5.00 -12.54
C THR A 205 -11.31 5.55 -11.29
N ASP A 206 -12.24 6.48 -11.47
CA ASP A 206 -13.11 6.99 -10.41
C ASP A 206 -14.47 6.27 -10.38
N ALA A 207 -15.36 6.71 -9.49
CA ALA A 207 -16.72 6.18 -9.33
C ALA A 207 -17.62 6.36 -10.57
N GLY A 208 -17.23 7.16 -11.56
CA GLY A 208 -17.93 7.28 -12.84
C GLY A 208 -17.64 6.14 -13.82
N HIS A 209 -16.61 5.34 -13.55
CA HIS A 209 -16.24 4.20 -14.40
C HIS A 209 -16.95 2.91 -13.93
N PRO A 210 -17.38 2.03 -14.85
CA PRO A 210 -18.06 0.78 -14.47
C PRO A 210 -17.10 -0.32 -14.01
N PHE A 211 -15.79 -0.02 -13.90
CA PHE A 211 -14.75 -0.95 -13.51
C PHE A 211 -13.65 -0.23 -12.74
N VAL A 212 -12.78 -1.02 -12.10
CA VAL A 212 -11.60 -0.55 -11.38
C VAL A 212 -10.37 -0.89 -12.19
N ALA A 213 -9.59 0.11 -12.58
CA ALA A 213 -8.24 -0.09 -13.09
C ALA A 213 -7.19 0.54 -12.18
N ARG A 214 -6.05 -0.15 -12.03
CA ARG A 214 -4.95 0.31 -11.20
C ARG A 214 -3.60 -0.13 -11.75
N ILE A 215 -2.55 0.56 -11.30
CA ILE A 215 -1.16 0.17 -11.47
C ILE A 215 -0.55 0.05 -10.08
N LEU A 216 0.10 -1.07 -9.80
CA LEU A 216 1.03 -1.18 -8.69
C LEU A 216 2.45 -1.05 -9.25
N ILE A 217 3.15 -0.04 -8.79
CA ILE A 217 4.57 0.15 -9.07
C ILE A 217 5.38 -0.37 -7.89
N GLU A 218 6.32 -1.26 -8.16
CA GLU A 218 7.28 -1.82 -7.22
C GLU A 218 8.69 -1.51 -7.71
N VAL A 219 9.51 -0.91 -6.85
CA VAL A 219 10.86 -0.49 -7.20
C VAL A 219 11.88 -1.48 -6.69
N VAL A 220 12.66 -2.06 -7.61
CA VAL A 220 13.81 -2.90 -7.26
C VAL A 220 15.05 -1.99 -7.24
N GLU A 221 15.34 -1.40 -6.07
CA GLU A 221 16.29 -0.30 -5.93
C GLU A 221 17.65 -0.60 -6.56
N HIS A 222 18.24 -1.76 -6.28
CA HIS A 222 19.58 -2.15 -6.73
C HIS A 222 19.73 -2.46 -8.22
N LEU A 223 18.62 -2.69 -8.93
CA LEU A 223 18.66 -3.09 -10.34
C LEU A 223 18.28 -1.96 -11.31
N ASN A 224 17.92 -0.77 -10.81
CA ASN A 224 17.30 0.28 -11.62
C ASN A 224 16.08 -0.21 -12.41
N ILE A 225 15.42 -1.26 -11.93
CA ILE A 225 14.23 -1.84 -12.53
C ILE A 225 13.01 -1.44 -11.72
N VAL A 226 11.91 -1.23 -12.42
CA VAL A 226 10.58 -1.03 -11.88
C VAL A 226 9.67 -2.13 -12.40
N CYS A 227 8.95 -2.79 -11.50
CA CYS A 227 7.86 -3.68 -11.86
C CYS A 227 6.55 -2.88 -11.84
N ALA A 228 5.89 -2.77 -12.98
CA ALA A 228 4.55 -2.20 -13.09
C ALA A 228 3.55 -3.33 -13.31
N ASN A 229 2.67 -3.54 -12.34
CA ASN A 229 1.58 -4.50 -12.39
C ASN A 229 0.25 -3.78 -12.62
N VAL A 230 -0.30 -3.91 -13.82
CA VAL A 230 -1.60 -3.36 -14.18
C VAL A 230 -2.67 -4.39 -13.84
N THR A 231 -3.68 -3.97 -13.10
CA THR A 231 -4.83 -4.82 -12.72
C THR A 231 -6.13 -4.15 -13.11
N THR A 232 -7.11 -4.92 -13.58
CA THR A 232 -8.43 -4.42 -13.96
C THR A 232 -9.57 -5.38 -13.68
N THR A 233 -10.75 -4.83 -13.43
CA THR A 233 -12.06 -5.52 -13.45
C THR A 233 -12.87 -5.24 -14.72
N GLU A 234 -12.29 -4.55 -15.71
CA GLU A 234 -12.88 -4.34 -17.04
C GLU A 234 -13.29 -5.69 -17.64
N SER A 235 -14.51 -5.76 -18.18
CA SER A 235 -14.97 -6.96 -18.89
C SER A 235 -14.12 -7.18 -20.13
N ALA A 236 -13.66 -8.42 -20.33
CA ALA A 236 -12.85 -8.73 -21.50
C ALA A 236 -13.68 -8.59 -22.77
N VAL A 237 -13.14 -7.91 -23.77
CA VAL A 237 -13.70 -7.92 -25.13
C VAL A 237 -13.57 -9.34 -25.70
N SER A 238 -14.66 -9.87 -26.27
CA SER A 238 -14.69 -11.17 -26.96
C SER A 238 -14.15 -11.04 -28.39
N ASP A 239 -13.71 -12.16 -28.97
CA ASP A 239 -13.32 -12.25 -30.39
C ASP A 239 -12.17 -11.34 -30.85
N VAL A 240 -11.36 -10.87 -29.90
CA VAL A 240 -10.11 -10.13 -30.14
C VAL A 240 -8.89 -10.97 -29.74
N GLY A 241 -7.70 -10.51 -30.13
CA GLY A 241 -6.43 -11.16 -29.78
C GLY A 241 -6.30 -11.47 -28.28
N GLY A 242 -5.51 -12.49 -27.95
CA GLY A 242 -5.33 -12.93 -26.56
C GLY A 242 -4.55 -11.96 -25.67
N ALA A 243 -3.97 -10.89 -26.22
CA ALA A 243 -3.14 -9.96 -25.48
C ALA A 243 -3.97 -9.09 -24.53
N PHE A 244 -3.37 -8.71 -23.39
CA PHE A 244 -4.05 -7.88 -22.37
C PHE A 244 -4.59 -6.57 -22.97
N LYS A 245 -3.81 -5.92 -23.84
CA LYS A 245 -4.19 -4.66 -24.47
C LYS A 245 -5.42 -4.74 -25.37
N ASP A 246 -5.62 -5.89 -26.01
CA ASP A 246 -6.72 -6.10 -26.95
C ASP A 246 -7.99 -6.42 -26.15
N ARG A 247 -7.86 -7.21 -25.08
CA ARG A 247 -8.98 -7.63 -24.22
C ARG A 247 -9.47 -6.55 -23.26
N PHE A 248 -8.59 -5.63 -22.84
CA PHE A 248 -8.90 -4.57 -21.86
C PHE A 248 -8.46 -3.19 -22.38
N PRO A 249 -9.10 -2.69 -23.46
CA PRO A 249 -8.66 -1.49 -24.16
C PRO A 249 -8.77 -0.22 -23.30
N GLN A 250 -9.79 -0.10 -22.44
CA GLN A 250 -9.97 1.11 -21.61
C GLN A 250 -8.88 1.20 -20.55
N THR A 251 -8.64 0.09 -19.84
CA THR A 251 -7.54 -0.04 -18.86
C THR A 251 -6.20 0.28 -19.52
N THR A 252 -5.97 -0.27 -20.72
CA THR A 252 -4.71 -0.07 -21.42
C THR A 252 -4.51 1.38 -21.83
N ARG A 253 -5.55 2.05 -22.31
CA ARG A 253 -5.51 3.47 -22.63
C ARG A 253 -5.16 4.32 -21.41
N LEU A 254 -5.83 4.09 -20.28
CA LEU A 254 -5.56 4.79 -19.02
C LEU A 254 -4.14 4.53 -18.51
N ALA A 255 -3.71 3.26 -18.52
CA ALA A 255 -2.36 2.90 -18.08
C ALA A 255 -1.28 3.51 -18.97
N ARG A 256 -1.50 3.56 -20.30
CA ARG A 256 -0.61 4.23 -21.25
C ARG A 256 -0.53 5.73 -20.96
N ALA A 257 -1.63 6.38 -20.63
CA ALA A 257 -1.63 7.80 -20.29
C ALA A 257 -0.72 8.10 -19.07
N VAL A 258 -0.67 7.19 -18.09
CA VAL A 258 0.12 7.32 -16.85
C VAL A 258 1.57 6.82 -16.97
N LEU A 259 1.82 5.76 -17.73
CA LEU A 259 3.16 5.15 -17.87
C LEU A 259 3.94 5.65 -19.08
N GLY A 260 3.27 6.28 -20.05
CA GLY A 260 3.83 6.72 -21.31
C GLY A 260 3.72 5.68 -22.44
N PRO A 261 3.94 6.10 -23.70
CA PRO A 261 3.80 5.23 -24.88
C PRO A 261 4.80 4.06 -24.89
N SER A 262 6.02 4.30 -24.39
CA SER A 262 7.15 3.36 -24.41
C SER A 262 7.03 2.23 -23.37
N SER A 263 6.16 2.42 -22.38
CA SER A 263 6.03 1.57 -21.19
C SER A 263 4.89 0.56 -21.31
N GLN A 264 4.57 0.09 -22.52
CA GLN A 264 3.36 -0.70 -22.76
C GLN A 264 3.39 -2.08 -22.11
N PRO A 265 2.36 -2.43 -21.29
CA PRO A 265 2.13 -3.81 -20.87
C PRO A 265 1.82 -4.69 -22.09
N GLY A 266 2.64 -5.73 -22.32
CA GLY A 266 2.43 -6.69 -23.41
C GLY A 266 2.94 -6.27 -24.79
N SER A 267 3.76 -5.22 -24.90
CA SER A 267 4.53 -5.00 -26.13
C SER A 267 5.65 -6.05 -26.24
N SER A 268 5.64 -6.83 -27.31
CA SER A 268 6.68 -7.82 -27.64
C SER A 268 8.03 -7.19 -27.98
N THR A 269 8.08 -5.86 -28.13
CA THR A 269 9.25 -5.08 -28.52
C THR A 269 10.07 -4.55 -27.35
N ASN A 270 9.56 -4.58 -26.11
CA ASN A 270 10.44 -4.36 -24.97
C ASN A 270 11.36 -5.56 -24.86
N ARG A 271 12.68 -5.34 -24.75
CA ARG A 271 13.66 -6.33 -24.27
C ARG A 271 13.21 -6.77 -22.87
N GLN A 272 12.22 -7.65 -22.81
CA GLN A 272 11.97 -8.46 -21.64
C GLN A 272 13.30 -9.15 -21.38
N LEU A 273 13.94 -8.79 -20.26
CA LEU A 273 14.87 -9.71 -19.61
C LEU A 273 14.08 -11.01 -19.41
N ARG A 274 14.20 -11.95 -20.36
CA ARG A 274 13.49 -13.23 -20.36
C ARG A 274 14.04 -14.06 -19.19
N LEU A 275 13.48 -13.87 -18.01
CA LEU A 275 13.43 -14.91 -17.00
C LEU A 275 12.23 -15.80 -17.39
N GLY A 276 12.50 -17.07 -17.67
CA GLY A 276 11.62 -17.99 -18.39
C GLY A 276 10.14 -17.96 -17.98
N SER A 277 9.27 -17.88 -18.99
CA SER A 277 7.82 -17.91 -18.83
C SER A 277 7.34 -19.31 -18.47
N SER A 278 6.86 -19.50 -17.24
CA SER A 278 5.95 -20.58 -16.89
C SER A 278 4.60 -19.99 -16.51
N VAL A 279 3.53 -20.56 -17.06
CA VAL A 279 2.15 -20.22 -16.73
C VAL A 279 1.94 -20.54 -15.25
N MET A 280 1.97 -19.51 -14.39
CA MET A 280 1.76 -19.65 -12.95
C MET A 280 0.28 -19.53 -12.61
N PRO A 281 -0.38 -20.58 -12.09
CA PRO A 281 -1.68 -20.44 -11.49
C PRO A 281 -1.52 -19.78 -10.12
N ASN A 282 -2.06 -18.57 -9.98
CA ASN A 282 -2.56 -18.01 -8.72
C ASN A 282 -1.64 -18.14 -7.47
N ARG A 283 -0.58 -17.33 -7.36
CA ARG A 283 -0.09 -16.66 -6.12
C ARG A 283 1.27 -15.96 -6.33
N GLN A 284 1.43 -14.84 -5.60
CA GLN A 284 2.60 -13.96 -5.40
C GLN A 284 2.95 -12.95 -6.53
N PRO A 285 2.92 -11.62 -6.24
CA PRO A 285 3.54 -10.62 -7.11
C PRO A 285 5.06 -10.82 -7.13
N CYS A 286 5.67 -10.58 -8.30
CA CYS A 286 7.11 -10.61 -8.63
C CYS A 286 8.09 -10.84 -7.46
N ARG A 287 8.09 -12.04 -6.86
CA ARG A 287 9.22 -12.50 -6.07
C ARG A 287 10.21 -13.13 -7.03
N THR A 288 11.24 -12.38 -7.38
CA THR A 288 12.42 -12.91 -8.04
C THR A 288 13.02 -13.98 -7.13
N GLN A 289 12.82 -15.27 -7.45
CA GLN A 289 13.67 -16.33 -6.91
C GLN A 289 15.04 -16.21 -7.59
N LEU A 290 15.99 -15.54 -6.94
CA LEU A 290 17.41 -15.64 -7.29
C LEU A 290 18.26 -15.72 -6.01
N LEU A 291 18.99 -16.84 -5.93
CA LEU A 291 20.09 -17.24 -5.05
C LEU A 291 19.84 -17.41 -3.53
N VAL A 292 19.49 -18.64 -3.16
CA VAL A 292 20.22 -19.36 -2.10
C VAL A 292 21.52 -19.86 -2.73
N GLY A 293 22.66 -19.29 -2.35
CA GLY A 293 23.95 -19.72 -2.86
C GLY A 293 25.10 -18.92 -2.27
N ARG A 294 25.82 -19.54 -1.32
CA ARG A 294 27.11 -19.13 -0.71
C ARG A 294 27.06 -18.04 0.36
N VAL A 295 26.92 -18.49 1.61
CA VAL A 295 27.86 -18.14 2.69
C VAL A 295 28.08 -19.42 3.51
N ALA A 296 29.01 -20.25 3.05
CA ALA A 296 29.70 -21.23 3.88
C ALA A 296 31.17 -20.79 3.92
N GLU A 297 31.83 -21.12 5.03
CA GLU A 297 33.23 -20.80 5.37
C GLU A 297 33.46 -19.41 5.93
N TRP A 298 33.33 -19.27 7.25
CA TRP A 298 34.35 -18.66 8.11
C TRP A 298 34.13 -19.20 9.54
N ARG A 299 34.74 -20.36 9.84
CA ARG A 299 35.15 -20.77 11.20
C ARG A 299 36.05 -22.01 11.12
N ALA A 300 37.35 -21.79 11.23
CA ALA A 300 38.30 -22.76 11.76
C ALA A 300 39.35 -21.97 12.55
N GLY A 301 39.51 -22.31 13.83
CA GLY A 301 40.56 -21.74 14.67
C GLY A 301 40.17 -21.60 16.13
N ALA A 302 40.11 -22.74 16.84
CA ALA A 302 40.61 -22.95 18.21
C ALA A 302 39.70 -23.88 19.03
N MET A 303 40.03 -25.17 19.02
CA MET A 303 39.79 -26.08 20.14
C MET A 303 41.14 -26.48 20.73
N ALA A 304 41.33 -26.23 22.01
CA ALA A 304 42.11 -27.02 22.95
C ALA A 304 41.59 -26.63 24.36
N ALA A 305 40.78 -27.49 25.00
CA ALA A 305 41.21 -28.44 26.02
C ALA A 305 41.80 -27.73 27.27
N GLY A 306 41.29 -27.86 28.48
CA GLY A 306 40.24 -28.72 29.00
C GLY A 306 40.13 -28.60 30.54
N THR A 307 39.26 -29.46 31.07
CA THR A 307 39.26 -30.04 32.43
C THR A 307 39.01 -29.17 33.68
N HIS A 308 37.87 -29.50 34.30
CA HIS A 308 37.65 -29.86 35.71
C HIS A 308 37.27 -28.81 36.78
N ARG A 309 36.13 -29.16 37.41
CA ARG A 309 35.79 -29.15 38.86
C ARG A 309 35.21 -27.88 39.50
N THR A 310 34.00 -28.08 40.08
CA THR A 310 33.48 -27.69 41.41
C THR A 310 33.87 -26.31 41.96
N ASP A 311 32.95 -25.42 42.37
CA ASP A 311 32.04 -25.62 43.48
C ASP A 311 30.94 -24.54 43.58
N ARG A 312 29.93 -24.86 44.40
CA ARG A 312 28.90 -23.99 44.99
C ARG A 312 29.48 -22.66 45.51
N TYR A 313 28.69 -21.58 45.44
CA TYR A 313 28.35 -20.74 46.60
C TYR A 313 27.15 -19.84 46.28
N THR A 314 26.08 -20.04 47.03
CA THR A 314 25.04 -19.05 47.35
C THR A 314 25.58 -18.09 48.40
N TYR A 315 25.29 -16.79 48.27
CA TYR A 315 25.12 -15.88 49.39
C TYR A 315 24.04 -14.83 49.05
N SER A 316 23.07 -14.76 49.97
CA SER A 316 22.20 -13.64 50.37
C SER A 316 21.58 -12.73 49.33
#